data_AF-A0A9E3XHW6-F1
#
_entry.id   AF-A0A9E3XHW6-F1
#
_cell.length_a   1.000
_cell.length_b   1.000
_cell.length_c   1.000
_cell.angle_alpha   90.00
_cell.angle_beta   90.00
_cell.angle_gamma   90.00
#
_symmetry.space_group_name_H-M   'P 1'
#
loop_
_entity.id
_entity.type
_entity.pdbx_description
1 polymer ?
#
loop_
_entity_poly.entity_id
_entity_poly.type
_entity_poly.pdbx_seq_one_letter_code
_entity_poly.pdbx_strand_id
1 'polypeptide(L)'
;DVDGFDFPLKFTLTDMANGNQSSFNMAWLNHAGMVRNNSGNSLPGTSVVTFVDNHDSGKEHDKWVTKDHKMAYAYTITHEGRPCVFYPHYYGVTQVDAHNSSYTTTAPASLQTDINKLIFVRKNYLGGSLAVLSEVGNPWPSGDTYHVYAARRQGNGTRDGAIVVINNHDSQTKGLWVDSSPSGFSNWTNTTLVNAFDPNQTTQVYSDGRVWVSAPSRGYAVWVKQSDYTAFSKERGNADDLLETGAAGNLPASFAVLPNYPNPFNPSTHIRYQLPREGKVTVAVYNAIGQLVATLVDDVMPAGSHEYQWNAIRQSSGVYYVTVNWNHQVKTQKIILMK
;
A
#
# COMPACT_ATOMS: atom_id res chain seq x y z
N ASP A 1 -14.11 23.76 9.95
CA ASP A 1 -12.70 24.17 10.11
C ASP A 1 -11.89 23.07 10.79
N VAL A 2 -10.56 23.20 10.78
CA VAL A 2 -9.60 22.32 11.48
C VAL A 2 -8.93 23.19 12.54
N ASP A 3 -8.77 22.64 13.75
CA ASP A 3 -8.25 23.36 14.90
C ASP A 3 -6.71 23.23 15.03
N GLY A 4 -6.10 22.15 14.52
CA GLY A 4 -4.65 22.03 14.51
C GLY A 4 -4.06 20.79 13.84
N PHE A 5 -2.75 20.85 13.60
CA PHE A 5 -1.92 19.71 13.20
C PHE A 5 -1.46 18.93 14.43
N ASP A 6 -1.54 17.60 14.37
CA ASP A 6 -1.25 16.71 15.50
C ASP A 6 0.26 16.46 15.69
N PHE A 7 0.99 17.50 16.11
CA PHE A 7 2.42 17.37 16.44
C PHE A 7 2.69 16.37 17.57
N PRO A 8 1.89 16.29 18.66
CA PRO A 8 2.08 15.24 19.67
C PRO A 8 2.04 13.84 19.07
N LEU A 9 1.07 13.54 18.19
CA LEU A 9 1.02 12.26 17.49
C LEU A 9 2.24 12.07 16.59
N LYS A 10 2.62 13.11 15.84
CA LYS A 10 3.78 13.07 14.93
C LYS A 10 5.05 12.63 15.66
N PHE A 11 5.33 13.19 16.83
CA PHE A 11 6.50 12.79 17.63
C PHE A 11 6.42 11.33 18.06
N THR A 12 5.27 10.89 18.59
CA THR A 12 5.09 9.49 18.99
C THR A 12 5.26 8.52 17.82
N LEU A 13 4.69 8.83 16.66
CA LEU A 13 4.83 7.99 15.45
C LEU A 13 6.26 7.99 14.92
N THR A 14 6.99 9.09 15.05
CA THR A 14 8.41 9.18 14.69
C THR A 14 9.25 8.26 15.56
N ASP A 15 9.04 8.28 16.88
CA ASP A 15 9.76 7.39 17.80
C ASP A 15 9.43 5.91 17.56
N MET A 16 8.16 5.59 17.26
CA MET A 16 7.75 4.24 16.88
C MET A 16 8.46 3.76 15.61
N ALA A 17 8.43 4.59 14.56
CA ALA A 17 8.91 4.22 13.24
C ALA A 17 10.43 4.14 13.18
N ASN A 18 11.13 5.09 13.80
CA ASN A 18 12.60 5.13 13.83
C ASN A 18 13.20 4.20 14.88
N GLY A 19 12.46 3.89 15.94
CA GLY A 19 12.88 3.00 17.01
C GLY A 19 13.11 1.55 16.58
N ASN A 20 13.62 0.76 17.52
CA ASN A 20 13.66 -0.70 17.45
C ASN A 20 12.64 -1.30 18.42
N GLN A 21 12.52 -2.61 18.46
CA GLN A 21 11.53 -3.30 19.29
C GLN A 21 11.65 -3.00 20.80
N SER A 22 12.81 -2.56 21.28
CA SER A 22 13.08 -2.29 22.70
C SER A 22 13.01 -0.82 23.08
N SER A 23 12.94 0.09 22.10
CA SER A 23 12.95 1.53 22.34
C SER A 23 11.57 2.16 22.36
N PHE A 24 10.53 1.43 21.93
CA PHE A 24 9.17 1.94 21.85
C PHE A 24 8.18 0.91 22.38
N ASN A 25 7.35 1.32 23.35
CA ASN A 25 6.25 0.50 23.84
C ASN A 25 4.98 0.82 23.04
N MET A 26 4.42 -0.16 22.33
CA MET A 26 3.23 0.03 21.50
C MET A 26 1.98 0.46 22.28
N ALA A 27 1.91 0.19 23.59
CA ALA A 27 0.84 0.69 24.44
C ALA A 27 0.82 2.24 24.53
N TRP A 28 1.92 2.93 24.21
CA TRP A 28 1.93 4.40 24.15
C TRP A 28 1.00 4.96 23.05
N LEU A 29 0.69 4.17 22.02
CA LEU A 29 -0.26 4.57 20.97
C LEU A 29 -1.73 4.58 21.43
N ASN A 30 -2.05 3.95 22.57
CA ASN A 30 -3.42 3.89 23.10
C ASN A 30 -3.99 5.30 23.35
N HIS A 31 -3.10 6.25 23.71
CA HIS A 31 -3.45 7.62 24.11
C HIS A 31 -2.63 8.69 23.39
N ALA A 32 -2.03 8.35 22.25
CA ALA A 32 -1.19 9.28 21.50
C ALA A 32 -2.02 10.34 20.76
N GLY A 33 -1.43 11.53 20.63
CA GLY A 33 -1.99 12.61 19.82
C GLY A 33 -3.04 13.48 20.49
N MET A 34 -3.52 14.45 19.73
CA MET A 34 -4.52 15.43 20.17
C MET A 34 -5.93 14.84 20.22
N VAL A 35 -6.21 13.77 19.47
CA VAL A 35 -7.56 13.15 19.44
C VAL A 35 -7.81 12.26 20.65
N ARG A 36 -6.82 11.47 21.06
CA ARG A 36 -6.96 10.45 22.12
C ARG A 36 -6.13 10.75 23.36
N ASN A 37 -5.76 12.02 23.58
CA ASN A 37 -5.04 12.36 24.80
C ASN A 37 -5.93 12.04 26.03
N ASN A 38 -5.44 11.15 26.89
CA ASN A 38 -6.11 10.82 28.15
C ASN A 38 -5.92 11.91 29.23
N SER A 39 -5.46 13.09 28.84
CA SER A 39 -5.19 14.22 29.73
C SER A 39 -6.39 15.16 29.88
N GLY A 40 -7.57 14.79 29.35
CA GLY A 40 -8.80 15.56 29.45
C GLY A 40 -8.89 16.76 28.49
N ASN A 41 -7.96 16.87 27.53
CA ASN A 41 -7.90 17.96 26.55
C ASN A 41 -8.02 17.40 25.12
N SER A 42 -8.76 16.31 24.93
CA SER A 42 -8.92 15.67 23.63
C SER A 42 -9.75 16.55 22.70
N LEU A 43 -9.31 16.65 21.44
CA LEU A 43 -10.05 17.34 20.39
C LEU A 43 -10.84 16.32 19.56
N PRO A 44 -12.00 16.71 19.00
CA PRO A 44 -12.71 15.88 18.04
C PRO A 44 -11.80 15.50 16.87
N GLY A 45 -11.84 14.24 16.42
CA GLY A 45 -11.05 13.81 15.26
C GLY A 45 -11.34 14.61 13.99
N THR A 46 -12.52 15.24 13.88
CA THR A 46 -12.87 16.15 12.77
C THR A 46 -12.10 17.47 12.79
N SER A 47 -11.53 17.84 13.93
CA SER A 47 -10.80 19.08 14.18
C SER A 47 -9.28 18.93 14.07
N VAL A 48 -8.78 17.71 13.95
CA VAL A 48 -7.34 17.43 14.02
C VAL A 48 -6.84 16.89 12.68
N VAL A 49 -5.76 17.46 12.15
CA VAL A 49 -5.04 16.91 11.00
C VAL A 49 -3.88 16.07 11.50
N THR A 50 -3.95 14.76 11.24
CA THR A 50 -2.88 13.81 11.55
C THR A 50 -1.93 13.70 10.36
N PHE A 51 -0.63 13.63 10.62
CA PHE A 51 0.39 13.60 9.57
C PHE A 51 1.63 12.86 10.05
N VAL A 52 2.46 12.41 9.11
CA VAL A 52 3.72 11.70 9.41
C VAL A 52 4.89 12.68 9.41
N ASP A 53 5.03 13.47 8.34
CA ASP A 53 5.98 14.57 8.23
C ASP A 53 5.37 15.66 7.34
N ASN A 54 6.00 16.83 7.32
CA ASN A 54 5.62 17.93 6.44
C ASN A 54 6.89 18.63 5.89
N HIS A 55 6.69 19.74 5.18
CA HIS A 55 7.79 20.49 4.56
C HIS A 55 8.69 21.23 5.56
N ASP A 56 8.30 21.31 6.83
CA ASP A 56 9.08 21.91 7.92
C ASP A 56 9.73 20.87 8.82
N SER A 57 9.43 19.58 8.61
CA SER A 57 10.09 18.52 9.34
C SER A 57 11.60 18.55 9.13
N GLY A 58 12.37 18.37 10.20
CA GLY A 58 13.82 18.46 10.18
C GLY A 58 14.40 19.85 9.95
N LYS A 59 13.58 20.91 10.03
CA LYS A 59 14.07 22.29 10.07
C LYS A 59 14.27 22.81 11.50
N GLU A 60 13.44 22.39 12.45
CA GLU A 60 13.43 23.00 13.80
C GLU A 60 13.14 21.97 14.90
N HIS A 61 14.15 21.17 15.26
CA HIS A 61 14.15 20.22 16.39
C HIS A 61 13.25 18.98 16.25
N ASP A 62 12.49 18.81 15.17
CA ASP A 62 11.70 17.61 14.93
C ASP A 62 12.42 16.60 14.03
N LYS A 63 12.42 15.32 14.45
CA LYS A 63 13.06 14.25 13.68
C LYS A 63 12.15 13.84 12.51
N TRP A 64 12.75 13.65 11.34
CA TRP A 64 12.10 12.96 10.22
C TRP A 64 11.77 11.51 10.59
N VAL A 65 10.73 10.95 9.99
CA VAL A 65 10.67 9.50 9.83
C VAL A 65 11.72 9.07 8.81
N THR A 66 12.59 8.15 9.22
CA THR A 66 13.70 7.63 8.40
C THR A 66 13.60 6.12 8.17
N LYS A 67 12.74 5.45 8.95
CA LYS A 67 12.54 4.01 8.93
C LYS A 67 11.05 3.71 9.05
N ASP A 68 10.59 2.59 8.49
CA ASP A 68 9.24 2.05 8.67
C ASP A 68 8.07 3.03 8.47
N HIS A 69 8.20 3.98 7.55
CA HIS A 69 7.18 4.97 7.17
C HIS A 69 5.75 4.39 7.09
N LYS A 70 5.63 3.17 6.56
CA LYS A 70 4.37 2.46 6.40
C LYS A 70 3.62 2.23 7.71
N MET A 71 4.31 2.06 8.85
CA MET A 71 3.68 1.89 10.16
C MET A 71 3.04 3.21 10.64
N ALA A 72 3.72 4.34 10.44
CA ALA A 72 3.18 5.65 10.78
C ALA A 72 1.97 6.01 9.91
N TYR A 73 2.02 5.68 8.61
CA TYR A 73 0.87 5.85 7.71
C TYR A 73 -0.28 4.90 8.03
N ALA A 74 -0.01 3.67 8.45
CA ALA A 74 -1.04 2.75 8.90
C ALA A 74 -1.84 3.35 10.05
N TYR A 75 -1.20 3.99 11.03
CA TYR A 75 -1.90 4.69 12.10
C TYR A 75 -2.68 5.91 11.57
N THR A 76 -1.99 6.90 10.98
CA THR A 76 -2.64 8.18 10.60
C THR A 76 -3.83 7.97 9.66
N ILE A 77 -3.73 7.05 8.70
CA ILE A 77 -4.78 6.80 7.71
C ILE A 77 -5.92 5.95 8.29
N THR A 78 -5.67 5.06 9.25
CA THR A 78 -6.73 4.16 9.75
C THR A 78 -7.41 4.64 11.04
N HIS A 79 -6.90 5.69 11.67
CA HIS A 79 -7.42 6.24 12.91
C HIS A 79 -8.34 7.45 12.73
N GLU A 80 -8.87 7.92 13.86
CA GLU A 80 -9.56 9.20 13.96
C GLU A 80 -8.59 10.35 13.64
N GLY A 81 -9.12 11.49 13.17
CA GLY A 81 -8.30 12.54 12.57
C GLY A 81 -8.49 12.63 11.06
N ARG A 82 -8.04 13.74 10.47
CA ARG A 82 -7.95 13.95 9.02
C ARG A 82 -6.51 13.68 8.57
N PRO A 83 -6.21 12.51 7.97
CA PRO A 83 -4.85 12.20 7.55
C PRO A 83 -4.39 13.11 6.42
N CYS A 84 -3.17 13.63 6.55
CA CYS A 84 -2.45 14.34 5.50
C CYS A 84 -1.26 13.48 5.05
N VAL A 85 -1.23 13.15 3.75
CA VAL A 85 -0.12 12.41 3.15
C VAL A 85 0.94 13.38 2.66
N PHE A 86 2.19 13.15 3.06
CA PHE A 86 3.29 13.98 2.67
C PHE A 86 3.78 13.63 1.26
N TYR A 87 3.75 14.61 0.34
CA TYR A 87 4.08 14.42 -1.07
C TYR A 87 5.42 13.71 -1.29
N PRO A 88 6.53 14.12 -0.65
CA PRO A 88 7.79 13.41 -0.78
C PRO A 88 7.78 11.94 -0.38
N HIS A 89 7.03 11.57 0.67
CA HIS A 89 6.91 10.17 1.05
C HIS A 89 6.13 9.37 0.00
N TYR A 90 5.11 9.97 -0.60
CA TYR A 90 4.27 9.32 -1.62
C TYR A 90 4.99 9.13 -2.96
N TYR A 91 5.83 10.09 -3.36
CA TYR A 91 6.56 10.08 -4.64
C TYR A 91 8.03 9.67 -4.51
N GLY A 92 8.49 9.27 -3.31
CA GLY A 92 9.88 8.86 -3.08
C GLY A 92 10.89 9.99 -3.27
N VAL A 93 10.51 11.24 -3.02
CA VAL A 93 11.42 12.39 -3.15
C VAL A 93 12.34 12.44 -1.93
N THR A 94 13.66 12.38 -2.15
CA THR A 94 14.66 12.53 -1.09
C THR A 94 14.52 13.86 -0.37
N GLN A 95 14.37 13.80 0.94
CA GLN A 95 14.41 14.96 1.83
C GLN A 95 15.82 15.13 2.38
N VAL A 96 16.22 16.40 2.56
CA VAL A 96 17.54 16.80 3.04
C VAL A 96 17.31 17.68 4.27
N ASP A 97 18.00 17.38 5.36
CA ASP A 97 17.95 18.21 6.57
C ASP A 97 18.44 19.63 6.28
N ALA A 98 17.72 20.62 6.82
CA ALA A 98 17.97 22.03 6.47
C ALA A 98 19.27 22.59 7.07
N HIS A 99 19.79 21.98 8.14
CA HIS A 99 21.01 22.42 8.83
C HIS A 99 22.20 21.53 8.55
N ASN A 100 21.99 20.32 8.01
CA ASN A 100 23.06 19.42 7.62
C ASN A 100 22.68 18.54 6.41
N SER A 101 23.19 18.92 5.25
CA SER A 101 22.94 18.23 3.97
C SER A 101 23.41 16.78 3.89
N SER A 102 24.15 16.30 4.89
CA SER A 102 24.58 14.89 4.98
C SER A 102 23.47 13.98 5.54
N TYR A 103 22.48 14.55 6.23
CA TYR A 103 21.31 13.81 6.71
C TYR A 103 20.20 13.90 5.68
N THR A 104 19.86 12.74 5.12
CA THR A 104 18.78 12.60 4.15
C THR A 104 17.85 11.46 4.54
N THR A 105 16.59 11.57 4.12
CA THR A 105 15.63 10.46 4.20
C THR A 105 14.94 10.30 2.86
N THR A 106 14.66 9.06 2.46
CA THR A 106 13.89 8.75 1.25
C THR A 106 12.97 7.60 1.58
N ALA A 107 11.67 7.81 1.39
CA ALA A 107 10.70 6.73 1.53
C ALA A 107 10.96 5.63 0.49
N PRO A 108 10.80 4.34 0.85
CA PRO A 108 10.93 3.27 -0.13
C PRO A 108 9.81 3.36 -1.18
N ALA A 109 10.10 2.97 -2.43
CA ALA A 109 9.12 3.00 -3.52
C ALA A 109 7.84 2.20 -3.22
N SER A 110 7.94 1.14 -2.41
CA SER A 110 6.78 0.33 -1.98
C SER A 110 5.76 1.12 -1.14
N LEU A 111 6.17 2.24 -0.53
CA LEU A 111 5.30 3.02 0.36
C LEU A 111 4.10 3.61 -0.38
N GLN A 112 4.25 3.97 -1.66
CA GLN A 112 3.14 4.49 -2.46
C GLN A 112 1.99 3.48 -2.53
N THR A 113 2.31 2.21 -2.79
CA THR A 113 1.34 1.11 -2.82
C THR A 113 0.72 0.85 -1.46
N ASP A 114 1.52 0.91 -0.38
CA ASP A 114 1.00 0.84 1.00
C ASP A 114 -0.02 1.95 1.28
N ILE A 115 0.32 3.21 0.96
CA ILE A 115 -0.57 4.36 1.17
C ILE A 115 -1.86 4.22 0.34
N ASN A 116 -1.77 3.82 -0.93
CA ASN A 116 -2.94 3.62 -1.79
C ASN A 116 -3.90 2.56 -1.22
N LYS A 117 -3.36 1.44 -0.73
CA LYS A 117 -4.17 0.40 -0.09
C LYS A 117 -4.78 0.88 1.23
N LEU A 118 -4.05 1.66 2.03
CA LEU A 118 -4.57 2.26 3.26
C LEU A 118 -5.68 3.27 2.98
N ILE A 119 -5.55 4.11 1.94
CA ILE A 119 -6.61 5.03 1.48
C ILE A 119 -7.85 4.25 1.05
N PHE A 120 -7.67 3.20 0.25
CA PHE A 120 -8.76 2.31 -0.15
C PHE A 120 -9.46 1.71 1.08
N VAL A 121 -8.69 1.23 2.06
CA VAL A 121 -9.23 0.70 3.30
C VAL A 121 -10.03 1.76 4.05
N ARG A 122 -9.47 2.96 4.22
CA ARG A 122 -10.12 4.09 4.89
C ARG A 122 -11.47 4.42 4.25
N LYS A 123 -11.50 4.52 2.92
CA LYS A 123 -12.71 4.84 2.16
C LYS A 123 -13.78 3.76 2.31
N ASN A 124 -13.38 2.49 2.18
CA ASN A 124 -14.32 1.40 2.01
C ASN A 124 -14.81 0.81 3.34
N TYR A 125 -13.96 0.75 4.36
CA TYR A 125 -14.28 0.08 5.62
C TYR A 125 -14.40 1.05 6.78
N LEU A 126 -13.58 2.10 6.85
CA LEU A 126 -13.38 2.83 8.11
C LEU A 126 -14.36 4.00 8.26
N GLY A 127 -14.86 4.15 9.46
CA GLY A 127 -15.76 5.23 9.87
C GLY A 127 -16.10 5.10 11.34
N GLY A 128 -16.90 6.03 11.84
CA GLY A 128 -17.33 6.09 13.23
C GLY A 128 -16.17 6.16 14.21
N SER A 129 -16.48 5.83 15.46
CA SER A 129 -15.55 5.84 16.59
C SER A 129 -14.49 4.74 16.49
N LEU A 130 -13.45 4.89 17.30
CA LEU A 130 -12.37 3.90 17.46
C LEU A 130 -12.31 3.36 18.89
N ALA A 131 -12.21 2.04 19.03
CA ALA A 131 -11.92 1.35 20.28
C ALA A 131 -10.51 0.76 20.25
N VAL A 132 -9.71 0.99 21.29
CA VAL A 132 -8.37 0.43 21.41
C VAL A 132 -8.46 -0.94 22.05
N LEU A 133 -8.23 -1.98 21.27
CA LEU A 133 -8.35 -3.37 21.72
C LEU A 133 -7.12 -3.87 22.46
N SER A 134 -5.96 -3.23 22.26
CA SER A 134 -4.74 -3.48 23.05
C SER A 134 -4.80 -2.88 24.45
N GLU A 135 -5.83 -2.09 24.76
CA GLU A 135 -6.09 -1.50 26.08
C GLU A 135 -7.33 -2.09 26.74
N VAL A 136 -8.39 -2.33 25.94
CA VAL A 136 -9.67 -2.83 26.41
C VAL A 136 -9.71 -4.35 26.39
N GLY A 137 -10.34 -4.95 27.40
CA GLY A 137 -10.37 -6.39 27.61
C GLY A 137 -9.13 -6.86 28.37
N ASN A 138 -9.00 -8.17 28.58
CA ASN A 138 -7.78 -8.78 29.09
C ASN A 138 -7.03 -9.38 27.90
N PRO A 139 -6.36 -8.55 27.05
CA PRO A 139 -5.72 -9.07 25.86
C PRO A 139 -4.66 -10.09 26.26
N TRP A 140 -4.65 -11.22 25.57
CA TRP A 140 -3.72 -12.30 25.87
C TRP A 140 -2.85 -12.63 24.66
N PRO A 141 -1.52 -12.79 24.81
CA PRO A 141 -0.76 -12.52 26.03
C PRO A 141 -0.63 -11.00 26.25
N SER A 142 -0.91 -10.53 27.47
CA SER A 142 -0.87 -9.08 27.80
C SER A 142 0.52 -8.48 27.63
N GLY A 143 1.59 -9.29 27.80
CA GLY A 143 2.96 -8.87 27.56
C GLY A 143 3.26 -8.47 26.10
N ASP A 144 2.52 -9.00 25.13
CA ASP A 144 2.72 -8.63 23.71
C ASP A 144 2.16 -7.24 23.38
N THR A 145 1.39 -6.61 24.27
CA THR A 145 0.98 -5.19 24.12
C THR A 145 2.16 -4.22 24.09
N TYR A 146 3.33 -4.65 24.59
CA TYR A 146 4.58 -3.91 24.41
C TYR A 146 5.01 -3.82 22.94
N HIS A 147 4.68 -4.84 22.13
CA HIS A 147 5.07 -4.95 20.73
C HIS A 147 3.93 -4.77 19.73
N VAL A 148 2.69 -4.89 20.16
CA VAL A 148 1.51 -4.93 19.31
C VAL A 148 0.48 -3.93 19.80
N TYR A 149 0.06 -3.07 18.88
CA TYR A 149 -1.10 -2.21 19.04
C TYR A 149 -2.25 -2.77 18.21
N ALA A 150 -3.46 -2.79 18.77
CA ALA A 150 -4.66 -3.20 18.05
C ALA A 150 -5.83 -2.25 18.33
N ALA A 151 -6.56 -1.87 17.29
CA ALA A 151 -7.73 -1.00 17.40
C ALA A 151 -8.83 -1.39 16.42
N ARG A 152 -10.09 -1.20 16.81
CA ARG A 152 -11.27 -1.42 15.98
C ARG A 152 -11.90 -0.09 15.57
N ARG A 153 -12.24 0.05 14.29
CA ARG A 153 -13.13 1.11 13.76
C ARG A 153 -14.56 0.58 13.67
N GLN A 154 -15.56 1.39 14.01
CA GLN A 154 -16.98 1.00 13.95
C GLN A 154 -17.49 0.75 12.54
N GLY A 155 -16.88 1.43 11.56
CA GLY A 155 -17.30 1.34 10.17
C GLY A 155 -18.04 2.56 9.66
N ASN A 156 -18.34 2.58 8.37
CA ASN A 156 -18.87 3.75 7.67
C ASN A 156 -20.40 3.72 7.48
N GLY A 157 -21.09 2.83 8.20
CA GLY A 157 -22.54 2.62 8.09
C GLY A 157 -22.96 1.69 6.94
N THR A 158 -22.07 1.40 5.99
CA THR A 158 -22.29 0.38 4.94
C THR A 158 -21.50 -0.90 5.24
N ARG A 159 -20.33 -0.77 5.84
CA ARG A 159 -19.49 -1.89 6.31
C ARG A 159 -19.20 -1.73 7.79
N ASP A 160 -18.91 -2.85 8.46
CA ASP A 160 -18.79 -2.92 9.92
C ASP A 160 -17.41 -2.51 10.47
N GLY A 161 -16.59 -1.88 9.63
CA GLY A 161 -15.27 -1.43 10.03
C GLY A 161 -14.18 -2.47 9.84
N ALA A 162 -13.12 -2.30 10.61
CA ALA A 162 -11.92 -3.12 10.55
C ALA A 162 -11.21 -3.13 11.91
N ILE A 163 -10.42 -4.17 12.15
CA ILE A 163 -9.40 -4.21 13.20
C ILE A 163 -8.05 -3.92 12.55
N VAL A 164 -7.38 -2.88 13.02
CA VAL A 164 -6.04 -2.50 12.60
C VAL A 164 -5.05 -3.00 13.63
N VAL A 165 -4.00 -3.68 13.18
CA VAL A 165 -2.91 -4.18 14.02
C VAL A 165 -1.60 -3.61 13.52
N ILE A 166 -0.78 -3.09 14.44
CA ILE A 166 0.56 -2.59 14.14
C ILE A 166 1.56 -3.30 15.05
N ASN A 167 2.65 -3.80 14.49
CA ASN A 167 3.67 -4.58 15.19
C ASN A 167 5.06 -3.96 15.00
N ASN A 168 5.71 -3.60 16.11
CA ASN A 168 7.05 -3.00 16.10
C ASN A 168 8.19 -3.98 16.34
N HIS A 169 7.90 -5.27 16.54
CA HIS A 169 8.91 -6.29 16.74
C HIS A 169 9.81 -6.40 15.50
N ASP A 170 11.12 -6.51 15.69
CA ASP A 170 12.08 -6.32 14.60
C ASP A 170 12.08 -7.48 13.61
N SER A 171 11.82 -8.70 14.07
CA SER A 171 11.93 -9.93 13.26
C SER A 171 10.76 -10.91 13.33
N GLN A 172 9.77 -10.70 14.19
CA GLN A 172 8.69 -11.67 14.41
C GLN A 172 7.33 -11.06 14.09
N THR A 173 6.48 -11.86 13.46
CA THR A 173 5.03 -11.63 13.48
C THR A 173 4.55 -11.78 14.92
N LYS A 174 3.91 -10.75 15.45
CA LYS A 174 3.31 -10.73 16.78
C LYS A 174 1.84 -10.42 16.69
N GLY A 175 1.09 -10.85 17.69
CA GLY A 175 -0.36 -10.68 17.75
C GLY A 175 -0.86 -10.80 19.18
N LEU A 176 -2.16 -10.62 19.35
CA LEU A 176 -2.83 -10.78 20.62
C LEU A 176 -4.29 -11.20 20.40
N TRP A 177 -4.86 -11.86 21.39
CA TRP A 177 -6.29 -12.13 21.49
C TRP A 177 -6.99 -10.85 21.92
N VAL A 178 -7.94 -10.39 21.10
CA VAL A 178 -8.80 -9.23 21.37
C VAL A 178 -10.25 -9.64 21.49
N ASP A 179 -11.03 -8.81 22.18
CA ASP A 179 -12.48 -8.81 22.01
C ASP A 179 -12.84 -8.11 20.70
N SER A 180 -13.45 -8.85 19.78
CA SER A 180 -13.89 -8.29 18.51
C SER A 180 -15.10 -7.37 18.67
N SER A 181 -15.85 -7.41 19.78
CA SER A 181 -17.16 -6.75 19.96
C SER A 181 -17.18 -5.78 21.16
N PRO A 182 -16.27 -4.78 21.23
CA PRO A 182 -16.28 -3.80 22.30
C PRO A 182 -17.61 -3.04 22.34
N SER A 183 -17.94 -2.48 23.51
CA SER A 183 -19.19 -1.75 23.75
C SER A 183 -19.46 -0.69 22.66
N GLY A 184 -20.65 -0.73 22.07
CA GLY A 184 -21.06 0.19 21.00
C GLY A 184 -20.64 -0.22 19.58
N PHE A 185 -20.05 -1.41 19.39
CA PHE A 185 -19.68 -1.91 18.06
C PHE A 185 -20.55 -3.10 17.64
N SER A 186 -20.65 -3.35 16.33
CA SER A 186 -21.41 -4.51 15.82
C SER A 186 -20.77 -5.83 16.25
N ASN A 187 -21.60 -6.84 16.50
CA ASN A 187 -21.11 -8.14 16.95
C ASN A 187 -20.51 -8.94 15.79
N TRP A 188 -19.27 -9.41 15.95
CA TRP A 188 -18.56 -10.23 14.96
C TRP A 188 -18.42 -11.71 15.33
N THR A 189 -19.10 -12.19 16.38
CA THR A 189 -19.04 -13.60 16.78
C THR A 189 -19.37 -14.56 15.64
N ASN A 190 -18.64 -15.68 15.56
CA ASN A 190 -18.80 -16.71 14.54
C ASN A 190 -18.62 -16.20 13.10
N THR A 191 -17.84 -15.13 12.89
CA THR A 191 -17.47 -14.65 11.56
C THR A 191 -16.02 -14.96 11.25
N THR A 192 -15.70 -15.02 9.96
CA THR A 192 -14.32 -15.08 9.48
C THR A 192 -13.84 -13.67 9.17
N LEU A 193 -12.66 -13.30 9.67
CA LEU A 193 -11.95 -12.11 9.26
C LEU A 193 -10.89 -12.46 8.22
N VAL A 194 -10.65 -11.54 7.31
CA VAL A 194 -9.62 -11.63 6.27
C VAL A 194 -8.72 -10.41 6.32
N ASN A 195 -7.43 -10.59 6.09
CA ASN A 195 -6.49 -9.48 5.97
C ASN A 195 -6.71 -8.77 4.62
N ALA A 196 -7.08 -7.49 4.67
CA ALA A 196 -7.36 -6.68 3.48
C ALA A 196 -6.15 -6.51 2.55
N PHE A 197 -4.93 -6.78 3.04
CA PHE A 197 -3.68 -6.67 2.29
C PHE A 197 -3.17 -8.02 1.75
N ASP A 198 -3.65 -9.13 2.31
CA ASP A 198 -3.34 -10.51 1.90
C ASP A 198 -4.56 -11.41 2.15
N PRO A 199 -5.44 -11.60 1.15
CA PRO A 199 -6.70 -12.31 1.34
C PRO A 199 -6.55 -13.81 1.64
N ASN A 200 -5.35 -14.36 1.54
CA ASN A 200 -5.08 -15.74 1.96
C ASN A 200 -4.93 -15.86 3.48
N GLN A 201 -4.75 -14.74 4.19
CA GLN A 201 -4.70 -14.72 5.65
C GLN A 201 -6.10 -14.49 6.22
N THR A 202 -6.61 -15.52 6.89
CA THR A 202 -7.91 -15.50 7.56
C THR A 202 -7.79 -15.88 9.03
N THR A 203 -8.67 -15.37 9.88
CA THR A 203 -8.80 -15.76 11.29
C THR A 203 -10.28 -15.86 11.67
N GLN A 204 -10.60 -16.69 12.66
CA GLN A 204 -11.99 -16.90 13.10
C GLN A 204 -12.26 -16.11 14.37
N VAL A 205 -13.42 -15.44 14.40
CA VAL A 205 -13.98 -14.88 15.63
C VAL A 205 -14.79 -15.96 16.32
N TYR A 206 -14.45 -16.28 17.56
CA TYR A 206 -15.11 -17.31 18.35
C TYR A 206 -16.50 -16.87 18.79
N SER A 207 -17.28 -17.82 19.30
CA SER A 207 -18.64 -17.58 19.81
C SER A 207 -18.68 -16.62 21.00
N ASP A 208 -17.57 -16.51 21.74
CA ASP A 208 -17.39 -15.58 22.86
C ASP A 208 -16.84 -14.21 22.42
N GLY A 209 -16.68 -13.98 21.12
CA GLY A 209 -16.25 -12.71 20.53
C GLY A 209 -14.74 -12.54 20.45
N ARG A 210 -13.95 -13.46 21.02
CA ARG A 210 -12.49 -13.37 20.95
C ARG A 210 -11.99 -13.69 19.56
N VAL A 211 -10.89 -13.05 19.16
CA VAL A 211 -10.19 -13.33 17.91
C VAL A 211 -8.70 -13.09 18.07
N TRP A 212 -7.87 -13.96 17.49
CA TRP A 212 -6.44 -13.74 17.38
C TRP A 212 -6.16 -12.85 16.17
N VAL A 213 -5.54 -11.70 16.40
CA VAL A 213 -5.12 -10.77 15.34
C VAL A 213 -3.63 -10.50 15.44
N SER A 214 -2.96 -10.44 14.29
CA SER A 214 -1.50 -10.28 14.22
C SER A 214 -1.10 -9.39 13.04
N ALA A 215 0.14 -8.93 13.07
CA ALA A 215 0.77 -8.18 11.98
C ALA A 215 2.23 -8.65 11.79
N PRO A 216 2.76 -8.61 10.54
CA PRO A 216 4.16 -8.96 10.28
C PRO A 216 5.13 -8.04 11.02
N SER A 217 6.38 -8.47 11.18
CA SER A 217 7.43 -7.68 11.83
C SER A 217 7.58 -6.30 11.17
N ARG A 218 7.78 -5.26 11.98
CA ARG A 218 7.87 -3.85 11.53
C ARG A 218 6.80 -3.53 10.49
N GLY A 219 5.56 -3.83 10.81
CA GLY A 219 4.47 -3.90 9.85
C GLY A 219 3.09 -3.73 10.46
N TYR A 220 2.09 -3.90 9.62
CA TYR A 220 0.68 -3.73 9.98
C TYR A 220 -0.19 -4.74 9.24
N ALA A 221 -1.39 -4.96 9.76
CA ALA A 221 -2.45 -5.72 9.13
C ALA A 221 -3.79 -5.02 9.36
N VAL A 222 -4.71 -5.19 8.42
CA VAL A 222 -6.10 -4.71 8.56
C VAL A 222 -7.04 -5.86 8.34
N TRP A 223 -7.73 -6.27 9.40
CA TRP A 223 -8.67 -7.38 9.41
C TRP A 223 -10.10 -6.85 9.23
N VAL A 224 -10.78 -7.32 8.20
CA VAL A 224 -12.18 -7.00 7.92
C VAL A 224 -12.99 -8.28 7.91
N LYS A 225 -14.32 -8.21 8.14
CA LYS A 225 -15.17 -9.38 7.92
C LYS A 225 -15.02 -9.86 6.47
N GLN A 226 -14.91 -11.17 6.27
CA GLN A 226 -14.80 -11.76 4.95
C GLN A 226 -16.02 -11.45 4.07
N SER A 227 -17.20 -11.30 4.67
CA SER A 227 -18.43 -10.87 3.98
C SER A 227 -18.35 -9.45 3.42
N ASP A 228 -17.55 -8.58 4.03
CA ASP A 228 -17.43 -7.17 3.68
C ASP A 228 -16.23 -6.93 2.76
N TYR A 229 -15.36 -7.94 2.60
CA TYR A 229 -14.13 -7.85 1.85
C TYR A 229 -14.37 -7.49 0.38
N THR A 230 -13.58 -6.54 -0.09
CA THR A 230 -13.45 -6.18 -1.48
C THR A 230 -11.98 -6.10 -1.81
N ALA A 231 -11.58 -6.77 -2.88
CA ALA A 231 -10.21 -6.72 -3.36
C ALA A 231 -9.80 -5.27 -3.65
N PHE A 232 -8.58 -4.91 -3.26
CA PHE A 232 -8.01 -3.63 -3.61
C PHE A 232 -8.00 -3.49 -5.13
N SER A 233 -8.65 -2.44 -5.62
CA SER A 233 -8.46 -1.93 -6.96
C SER A 233 -8.00 -0.49 -6.82
N LYS A 234 -6.91 -0.14 -7.52
CA LYS A 234 -6.50 1.26 -7.63
C LYS A 234 -7.68 1.98 -8.32
N GLU A 235 -8.24 2.98 -7.66
CA GLU A 235 -9.31 3.77 -8.29
C GLU A 235 -8.74 4.38 -9.57
N ARG A 236 -9.46 4.25 -10.70
CA ARG A 236 -9.10 4.94 -11.95
C ARG A 236 -9.24 6.45 -11.74
N GLY A 237 -8.21 7.09 -11.23
CA GLY A 237 -8.03 8.53 -11.35
C GLY A 237 -7.46 8.83 -12.73
N ASN A 238 -8.32 9.18 -13.70
CA ASN A 238 -7.97 9.38 -15.11
C ASN A 238 -7.27 8.18 -15.79
N ALA A 239 -7.44 8.08 -17.10
CA ALA A 239 -7.15 6.87 -17.86
C ALA A 239 -5.65 6.59 -18.12
N ASP A 240 -4.74 7.29 -17.44
CA ASP A 240 -3.28 7.19 -17.63
C ASP A 240 -2.55 6.35 -16.56
N ASP A 241 -3.28 5.79 -15.59
CA ASP A 241 -2.69 5.10 -14.43
C ASP A 241 -3.04 3.60 -14.40
N LEU A 242 -2.86 2.92 -15.53
CA LEU A 242 -2.91 1.46 -15.63
C LEU A 242 -1.53 0.97 -16.08
N LEU A 243 -0.75 0.41 -15.16
CA LEU A 243 0.05 -0.82 -15.28
C LEU A 243 1.06 -0.90 -14.12
N GLU A 244 0.64 -1.43 -12.97
CA GLU A 244 1.57 -2.03 -12.00
C GLU A 244 1.02 -3.37 -11.49
N THR A 245 1.32 -4.41 -12.25
CA THR A 245 1.36 -5.78 -11.75
C THR A 245 2.67 -6.41 -12.21
N GLY A 246 3.62 -6.58 -11.30
CA GLY A 246 4.72 -7.53 -11.51
C GLY A 246 6.07 -7.18 -10.88
N ALA A 247 6.31 -7.71 -9.68
CA ALA A 247 7.61 -8.10 -9.12
C ALA A 247 8.72 -7.04 -9.00
N ALA A 248 8.96 -6.58 -7.76
CA ALA A 248 10.31 -6.23 -7.33
C ALA A 248 11.17 -7.51 -7.32
N GLY A 249 11.79 -7.82 -8.46
CA GLY A 249 12.68 -8.96 -8.60
C GLY A 249 13.57 -8.77 -9.82
N ASN A 250 14.75 -8.19 -9.60
CA ASN A 250 15.80 -7.88 -10.59
C ASN A 250 15.32 -7.07 -11.82
N LEU A 251 15.70 -5.79 -11.84
CA LEU A 251 15.66 -5.03 -13.09
C LEU A 251 16.45 -5.78 -14.19
N PRO A 252 15.94 -5.87 -15.43
CA PRO A 252 16.65 -6.55 -16.51
C PRO A 252 18.04 -5.96 -16.72
N ALA A 253 19.06 -6.81 -16.89
CA ALA A 253 20.43 -6.33 -17.12
C ALA A 253 20.61 -5.70 -18.52
N SER A 254 19.74 -6.03 -19.48
CA SER A 254 19.83 -5.55 -20.86
C SER A 254 18.48 -5.50 -21.56
N PHE A 255 18.41 -4.75 -22.67
CA PHE A 255 17.22 -4.67 -23.51
C PHE A 255 16.98 -5.97 -24.28
N ALA A 256 15.80 -6.57 -24.09
CA ALA A 256 15.41 -7.82 -24.75
C ALA A 256 13.96 -7.78 -25.23
N VAL A 257 13.70 -8.44 -26.36
CA VAL A 257 12.34 -8.78 -26.80
C VAL A 257 12.24 -10.30 -26.71
N LEU A 258 11.25 -10.77 -25.96
CA LEU A 258 11.04 -12.17 -25.65
C LEU A 258 10.05 -12.77 -26.65
N PRO A 259 10.14 -14.09 -26.92
CA PRO A 259 9.17 -14.77 -27.77
C PRO A 259 7.73 -14.47 -27.34
N ASN A 260 6.89 -14.18 -28.33
CA ASN A 260 5.49 -13.89 -28.12
C ASN A 260 4.76 -15.20 -27.81
N TYR A 261 3.74 -15.13 -26.96
CA TYR A 261 2.97 -16.31 -26.60
C TYR A 261 1.46 -16.01 -26.61
N PRO A 262 0.64 -16.85 -27.27
CA PRO A 262 1.04 -17.98 -28.13
C PRO A 262 1.71 -17.52 -29.45
N ASN A 263 2.47 -18.41 -30.10
CA ASN A 263 2.96 -18.26 -31.48
C ASN A 263 3.09 -19.65 -32.15
N PRO A 264 2.31 -19.97 -33.20
CA PRO A 264 1.27 -19.15 -33.81
C PRO A 264 0.12 -18.82 -32.84
N PHE A 265 -0.64 -17.75 -33.13
CA PHE A 265 -1.69 -17.25 -32.23
C PHE A 265 -3.06 -17.12 -32.92
N ASN A 266 -4.14 -17.15 -32.13
CA ASN A 266 -5.53 -16.95 -32.59
C ASN A 266 -6.42 -16.31 -31.50
N PRO A 267 -7.06 -15.16 -31.75
CA PRO A 267 -6.57 -14.04 -32.55
C PRO A 267 -5.62 -13.15 -31.73
N SER A 268 -5.28 -13.51 -30.48
CA SER A 268 -4.45 -12.69 -29.58
C SER A 268 -3.11 -13.32 -29.22
N THR A 269 -2.06 -12.50 -29.11
CA THR A 269 -0.74 -12.89 -28.59
C THR A 269 -0.19 -11.84 -27.63
N HIS A 270 0.71 -12.23 -26.74
CA HIS A 270 1.39 -11.32 -25.82
C HIS A 270 2.78 -11.00 -26.34
N ILE A 271 3.07 -9.72 -26.51
CA ILE A 271 4.38 -9.19 -26.90
C ILE A 271 5.09 -8.79 -25.61
N ARG A 272 6.23 -9.40 -25.36
CA ARG A 272 6.98 -9.25 -24.11
C ARG A 272 8.35 -8.65 -24.38
N TYR A 273 8.74 -7.65 -23.62
CA TYR A 273 10.05 -7.02 -23.73
C TYR A 273 10.54 -6.53 -22.37
N GLN A 274 11.83 -6.28 -22.27
CA GLN A 274 12.51 -5.94 -21.02
C GLN A 274 13.37 -4.71 -21.24
N LEU A 275 13.27 -3.74 -20.32
CA LEU A 275 14.01 -2.49 -20.36
C LEU A 275 14.94 -2.42 -19.14
N PRO A 276 16.25 -2.23 -19.33
CA PRO A 276 17.18 -2.12 -18.20
C PRO A 276 17.09 -0.76 -17.49
N ARG A 277 16.59 0.26 -18.19
CA ARG A 277 16.39 1.63 -17.71
C ARG A 277 15.16 2.22 -18.39
N GLU A 278 14.61 3.27 -17.78
CA GLU A 278 13.54 4.07 -18.38
C GLU A 278 13.97 4.62 -19.76
N GLY A 279 13.03 4.72 -20.70
CA GLY A 279 13.28 5.34 -22.00
C GLY A 279 12.08 5.33 -22.94
N LYS A 280 12.21 6.05 -24.06
CA LYS A 280 11.17 6.08 -25.10
C LYS A 280 11.11 4.73 -25.79
N VAL A 281 9.91 4.14 -25.82
CA VAL A 281 9.61 2.86 -26.45
C VAL A 281 8.52 3.02 -27.51
N THR A 282 8.77 2.45 -28.69
CA THR A 282 7.74 2.27 -29.72
C THR A 282 7.62 0.78 -30.05
N VAL A 283 6.43 0.21 -29.84
CA VAL A 283 6.06 -1.15 -30.26
C VAL A 283 5.09 -1.06 -31.43
N ALA A 284 5.53 -1.50 -32.61
CA ALA A 284 4.75 -1.44 -33.84
C ALA A 284 4.63 -2.82 -34.48
N VAL A 285 3.48 -3.09 -35.11
CA VAL A 285 3.20 -4.32 -35.83
C VAL A 285 3.07 -4.01 -37.32
N TYR A 286 3.78 -4.75 -38.15
CA TYR A 286 3.79 -4.63 -39.61
C TYR A 286 3.30 -5.93 -40.25
N ASN A 287 2.63 -5.82 -41.39
CA ASN A 287 2.30 -6.99 -42.22
C ASN A 287 3.52 -7.44 -43.06
N ALA A 288 3.36 -8.53 -43.81
CA ALA A 288 4.43 -9.11 -44.63
C ALA A 288 5.01 -8.18 -45.71
N ILE A 289 4.29 -7.13 -46.11
CA ILE A 289 4.75 -6.13 -47.09
C ILE A 289 5.28 -4.84 -46.43
N GLY A 290 5.43 -4.83 -45.10
CA GLY A 290 6.01 -3.71 -44.35
C GLY A 290 5.05 -2.56 -44.05
N GLN A 291 3.74 -2.73 -44.28
CA GLN A 291 2.76 -1.73 -43.87
C GLN A 291 2.51 -1.80 -42.37
N LEU A 292 2.45 -0.64 -41.72
CA LEU A 292 2.09 -0.52 -40.31
C LEU A 292 0.62 -0.91 -40.12
N VAL A 293 0.40 -1.93 -39.30
CA VAL A 293 -0.93 -2.49 -38.99
C VAL A 293 -1.43 -1.97 -37.65
N ALA A 294 -0.54 -1.81 -36.66
CA ALA A 294 -0.88 -1.28 -35.35
C ALA A 294 0.35 -0.69 -34.67
N THR A 295 0.17 0.42 -33.95
CA THR A 295 1.10 0.87 -32.92
C THR A 295 0.50 0.48 -31.58
N LEU A 296 1.20 -0.36 -30.84
CA LEU A 296 0.74 -0.91 -29.56
C LEU A 296 1.21 -0.05 -28.38
N VAL A 297 2.41 0.51 -28.51
CA VAL A 297 3.04 1.39 -27.53
C VAL A 297 3.79 2.47 -28.29
N ASP A 298 3.68 3.71 -27.83
CA ASP A 298 4.53 4.82 -28.26
C ASP A 298 4.71 5.81 -27.09
N ASP A 299 5.48 5.41 -26.07
CA ASP A 299 5.53 6.13 -24.79
C ASP A 299 6.88 6.00 -24.08
N VAL A 300 7.12 6.81 -23.05
CA VAL A 300 8.24 6.66 -22.11
C VAL A 300 7.87 5.58 -21.10
N MET A 301 8.60 4.47 -21.12
CA MET A 301 8.32 3.30 -20.28
C MET A 301 9.38 3.16 -19.19
N PRO A 302 9.00 2.81 -17.93
CA PRO A 302 9.95 2.62 -16.84
C PRO A 302 10.84 1.40 -17.06
N ALA A 303 11.94 1.31 -16.31
CA ALA A 303 12.76 0.10 -16.27
C ALA A 303 11.94 -1.10 -15.77
N GLY A 304 12.09 -2.28 -16.39
CA GLY A 304 11.33 -3.47 -15.98
C GLY A 304 10.97 -4.39 -17.13
N SER A 305 10.22 -5.45 -16.81
CA SER A 305 9.61 -6.33 -17.79
C SER A 305 8.22 -5.82 -18.15
N HIS A 306 7.92 -5.78 -19.44
CA HIS A 306 6.68 -5.25 -19.99
C HIS A 306 6.01 -6.29 -20.88
N GLU A 307 4.69 -6.31 -20.85
CA GLU A 307 3.87 -7.19 -21.68
C GLU A 307 2.70 -6.41 -22.26
N TYR A 308 2.45 -6.59 -23.55
CA TYR A 308 1.31 -5.99 -24.24
C TYR A 308 0.57 -7.05 -25.06
N GLN A 309 -0.75 -7.15 -24.87
CA GLN A 309 -1.58 -8.06 -25.64
C GLN A 309 -1.98 -7.42 -26.99
N TRP A 310 -1.61 -8.06 -28.10
CA TRP A 310 -2.12 -7.68 -29.41
C TRP A 310 -3.29 -8.58 -29.80
N ASN A 311 -4.47 -7.99 -30.00
CA ASN A 311 -5.65 -8.67 -30.53
C ASN A 311 -5.81 -8.36 -32.03
N ALA A 312 -5.54 -9.36 -32.87
CA ALA A 312 -5.56 -9.26 -34.32
C ALA A 312 -6.88 -9.76 -34.94
N ILE A 313 -8.01 -9.67 -34.22
CA ILE A 313 -9.31 -10.19 -34.69
C ILE A 313 -9.72 -9.64 -36.07
N ARG A 314 -9.33 -8.39 -36.38
CA ARG A 314 -9.60 -7.72 -37.67
C ARG A 314 -8.55 -7.96 -38.77
N GLN A 315 -7.53 -8.77 -38.50
CA GLN A 315 -6.43 -9.04 -39.43
C GLN A 315 -6.56 -10.41 -40.09
N SER A 316 -5.99 -10.58 -41.28
CA SER A 316 -5.99 -11.86 -42.01
C SER A 316 -4.93 -12.82 -41.46
N SER A 317 -5.16 -14.14 -41.53
CA SER A 317 -4.13 -15.14 -41.22
C SER A 317 -2.86 -14.88 -42.05
N GLY A 318 -1.69 -15.03 -41.44
CA GLY A 318 -0.42 -14.73 -42.10
C GLY A 318 0.71 -14.35 -41.16
N VAL A 319 1.82 -13.92 -41.77
CA VAL A 319 3.02 -13.47 -41.07
C VAL A 319 2.94 -11.98 -40.79
N TYR A 320 3.28 -11.61 -39.55
CA TYR A 320 3.44 -10.24 -39.11
C TYR A 320 4.81 -10.06 -38.44
N TYR A 321 5.27 -8.82 -38.38
CA TYR A 321 6.52 -8.43 -37.74
C TYR A 321 6.25 -7.43 -36.64
N VAL A 322 6.67 -7.74 -35.43
CA VAL A 322 6.63 -6.82 -34.28
C VAL A 322 7.99 -6.19 -34.13
N THR A 323 8.05 -4.86 -34.14
CA THR A 323 9.25 -4.10 -33.91
C THR A 323 9.14 -3.37 -32.58
N VAL A 324 10.13 -3.54 -31.71
CA VAL A 324 10.29 -2.80 -30.46
C VAL A 324 11.53 -1.93 -30.60
N ASN A 325 11.34 -0.61 -30.57
CA ASN A 325 12.40 0.39 -30.55
C ASN A 325 12.49 0.97 -29.13
N TRP A 326 13.64 0.87 -28.47
CA TRP A 326 13.92 1.51 -27.18
C TRP A 326 15.21 2.32 -27.28
N ASN A 327 15.14 3.64 -27.07
CA ASN A 327 16.30 4.55 -27.14
C ASN A 327 17.24 4.24 -28.33
N HIS A 328 16.66 4.10 -29.53
CA HIS A 328 17.34 3.82 -30.81
C HIS A 328 17.82 2.36 -31.00
N GLN A 329 17.62 1.47 -30.02
CA GLN A 329 17.84 0.03 -30.19
C GLN A 329 16.57 -0.64 -30.71
N VAL A 330 16.65 -1.24 -31.89
CA VAL A 330 15.51 -1.87 -32.55
C VAL A 330 15.66 -3.39 -32.54
N LYS A 331 14.64 -4.09 -32.05
CA LYS A 331 14.50 -5.55 -32.19
C LYS A 331 13.21 -5.88 -32.91
N THR A 332 13.28 -6.78 -33.87
CA THR A 332 12.13 -7.23 -34.66
C THR A 332 11.91 -8.72 -34.49
N GLN A 333 10.64 -9.11 -34.35
CA GLN A 333 10.22 -10.48 -34.15
C GLN A 333 9.12 -10.87 -35.12
N LYS A 334 9.27 -12.03 -35.75
CA LYS A 334 8.26 -12.64 -36.62
C LYS A 334 7.19 -13.35 -35.78
N ILE A 335 5.92 -13.07 -36.06
CA ILE A 335 4.77 -13.71 -35.40
C ILE A 335 3.78 -14.23 -36.45
N ILE A 336 3.05 -15.30 -36.13
CA ILE A 336 2.16 -15.98 -37.08
C ILE A 336 0.73 -16.00 -36.54
N LEU A 337 -0.19 -15.34 -37.25
CA LEU A 337 -1.63 -15.40 -36.96
C LEU A 337 -2.25 -16.58 -37.72
N MET A 338 -2.93 -17.47 -37.00
CA MET A 338 -3.74 -18.56 -37.59
C MET A 338 -5.19 -18.39 -37.13
N LYS A 339 -6.11 -18.17 -38.06
CA LYS A 339 -7.55 -18.22 -37.79
C LYS A 339 -8.12 -19.61 -38.00
#